data_AF-A0A519S7R2-F1
#
_entry.id   AF-A0A519S7R2-F1
#
_cell.length_a   1.000
_cell.length_b   1.000
_cell.length_c   1.000
_cell.angle_alpha   90.00
_cell.angle_beta   90.00
_cell.angle_gamma   90.00
#
_symmetry.space_group_name_H-M   'P 1'
#
loop_
_entity.id
_entity.type
_entity.pdbx_description
1 polymer ?
#
loop_
_entity_poly.entity_id
_entity_poly.type
_entity_poly.pdbx_seq_one_letter_code
_entity_poly.pdbx_strand_id
1 'polypeptide(L)'
;MRCESAHPALRLTLSLHTSMKMPASLKAISVLLSLLVTTYAQAQTLQYPDSSLLDSLLHTNPALARVLSHPTTYQLQLIYTQIDRDAQNVPHFTQHTYHLNPRQYFNPASLVKLPVAILSLEKLHTLPIPINRSTIMSTGAAWRCQTSVPFAAPADSNRLATVGNYIKRMLLVSDNLAYNRLYEFLGQKPLNNRLQQLGYPGSRIVRRFAPCDTAANRHTNPIAFHTLTGDTLYKQPAQLNPHTPASPLGPVFVGRAYKVGNTIIHQPYNFTTANNLPLPDITAFLQIALFPEAIPATKRPQLTAIDYAFLRQYLHLTPHVSHFTPYAAPKYFDAYKKYLY
;
A
#
# COMPACT_ATOMS: atom_id res chain seq x y z
N MET A 1 -6.26 35.84 43.12
CA MET A 1 -4.84 36.26 43.15
C MET A 1 -4.40 36.52 41.72
N ARG A 2 -4.21 37.81 41.39
CA ARG A 2 -3.50 38.24 40.19
C ARG A 2 -2.00 38.04 40.43
N CYS A 3 -1.28 37.64 39.40
CA CYS A 3 0.09 38.10 39.15
C CYS A 3 0.38 37.94 37.66
N GLU A 4 0.32 39.05 36.95
CA GLU A 4 1.12 39.30 35.76
C GLU A 4 2.59 39.44 36.18
N SER A 5 3.52 38.97 35.36
CA SER A 5 4.75 39.71 35.10
C SER A 5 5.43 39.23 33.82
N ALA A 6 5.97 40.22 33.13
CA ALA A 6 6.48 40.21 31.77
C ALA A 6 7.89 39.60 31.64
N HIS A 7 8.21 39.25 30.39
CA HIS A 7 9.54 38.92 29.85
C HIS A 7 10.61 40.02 30.15
N PRO A 8 11.92 39.69 30.02
CA PRO A 8 12.55 39.76 28.69
C PRO A 8 13.44 38.55 28.36
N ALA A 9 13.45 38.20 27.07
CA ALA A 9 14.37 37.28 26.46
C ALA A 9 15.80 37.87 26.44
N LEU A 10 16.77 37.11 26.95
CA LEU A 10 18.20 37.41 26.80
C LEU A 10 18.62 37.18 25.33
N ARG A 11 18.90 38.26 24.59
CA ARG A 11 19.65 38.20 23.33
C ARG A 11 21.14 38.27 23.68
N LEU A 12 21.87 37.17 23.45
CA LEU A 12 23.33 37.21 23.40
C LEU A 12 23.76 37.75 22.03
N THR A 13 24.18 39.01 21.99
CA THR A 13 24.86 39.61 20.84
C THR A 13 26.36 39.35 20.96
N LEU A 14 26.89 38.37 20.23
CA LEU A 14 28.34 38.29 19.99
C LEU A 14 28.70 39.29 18.89
N SER A 15 29.33 40.40 19.29
CA SER A 15 29.99 41.33 18.36
C SER A 15 31.40 40.80 18.08
N LEU A 16 31.58 40.16 16.93
CA LEU A 16 32.91 39.90 16.35
C LEU A 16 33.17 40.99 15.31
N HIS A 17 33.90 42.04 15.74
CA HIS A 17 34.53 42.98 14.83
C HIS A 17 35.80 42.34 14.27
N THR A 18 35.71 41.77 13.07
CA THR A 18 36.86 41.51 12.21
C THR A 18 36.54 41.95 10.79
N SER A 19 37.07 43.12 10.41
CA SER A 19 37.09 43.61 9.03
C SER A 19 38.07 42.77 8.21
N MET A 20 37.62 41.61 7.73
CA MET A 20 38.28 40.89 6.64
C MET A 20 37.47 41.09 5.36
N LYS A 21 38.05 41.80 4.40
CA LYS A 21 37.52 41.89 3.02
C LYS A 21 37.54 40.49 2.41
N MET A 22 36.38 39.82 2.39
CA MET A 22 36.23 38.55 1.66
C MET A 22 36.44 38.79 0.15
N PRO A 23 37.26 37.98 -0.52
CA PRO A 23 37.45 38.07 -1.97
C PRO A 23 36.11 37.76 -2.69
N ALA A 24 35.90 38.40 -3.85
CA ALA A 24 34.64 38.32 -4.60
C ALA A 24 34.18 36.88 -4.92
N SER A 25 35.12 35.93 -4.99
CA SER A 25 34.86 34.50 -5.21
C SER A 25 34.14 33.80 -4.05
N LEU A 26 34.33 34.21 -2.79
CA LEU A 26 33.60 33.61 -1.65
C LEU A 26 32.17 34.17 -1.49
N LYS A 27 31.91 35.40 -1.95
CA LYS A 27 30.54 35.94 -1.98
C LYS A 27 29.65 35.20 -2.98
N ALA A 28 30.20 34.80 -4.12
CA ALA A 28 29.50 33.98 -5.11
C ALA A 28 29.16 32.58 -4.58
N ILE A 29 30.06 31.97 -3.79
CA ILE A 29 29.83 30.64 -3.18
C ILE A 29 28.76 30.71 -2.08
N SER A 30 28.74 31.74 -1.24
CA SER A 30 27.68 31.92 -0.23
C SER A 30 26.31 32.22 -0.84
N VAL A 31 26.24 32.93 -1.97
CA VAL A 31 24.99 33.15 -2.72
C VAL A 31 24.52 31.85 -3.39
N LEU A 32 25.43 31.05 -3.96
CA LEU A 32 25.09 29.74 -4.50
C LEU A 32 24.63 28.76 -3.41
N LEU A 33 25.26 28.75 -2.23
CA LEU A 33 24.86 27.89 -1.11
C LEU A 33 23.50 28.32 -0.53
N SER A 34 23.19 29.60 -0.49
CA SER A 34 21.88 30.09 -0.01
C SER A 34 20.75 29.89 -1.03
N LEU A 35 21.05 29.92 -2.34
CA LEU A 35 20.13 29.47 -3.40
C LEU A 35 19.95 27.94 -3.42
N LEU A 36 20.99 27.16 -3.08
CA LEU A 36 20.88 25.72 -2.88
C LEU A 36 20.07 25.39 -1.62
N VAL A 37 20.25 26.09 -0.50
CA VAL A 37 19.50 25.81 0.74
C VAL A 37 18.01 26.24 0.64
N THR A 38 17.68 27.25 -0.16
CA THR A 38 16.27 27.67 -0.35
C THR A 38 15.49 26.80 -1.34
N THR A 39 16.16 26.06 -2.23
CA THR A 39 15.49 25.11 -3.14
C THR A 39 15.19 23.75 -2.50
N TYR A 40 15.84 23.37 -1.40
CA TYR A 40 15.57 22.12 -0.67
C TYR A 40 14.46 22.21 0.39
N ALA A 41 13.92 23.40 0.67
CA ALA A 41 12.97 23.63 1.77
C ALA A 41 11.55 24.02 1.32
N GLN A 42 11.17 23.76 0.07
CA GLN A 42 9.76 23.67 -0.32
C GLN A 42 9.39 22.22 -0.65
N ALA A 43 9.48 21.36 0.36
CA ALA A 43 8.53 20.25 0.41
C ALA A 43 7.15 20.88 0.62
N GLN A 44 6.50 21.31 -0.47
CA GLN A 44 5.09 21.67 -0.44
C GLN A 44 4.38 20.51 0.24
N THR A 45 3.89 20.74 1.46
CA THR A 45 2.97 19.82 2.08
C THR A 45 1.77 19.80 1.15
N LEU A 46 1.60 18.71 0.39
CA LEU A 46 0.42 18.48 -0.43
C LEU A 46 -0.79 18.68 0.48
N GLN A 47 -1.46 19.82 0.31
CA GLN A 47 -2.71 20.13 0.97
C GLN A 47 -3.81 19.56 0.11
N TYR A 48 -4.65 18.72 0.72
CA TYR A 48 -5.83 18.16 0.10
C TYR A 48 -7.02 18.90 0.70
N PRO A 49 -7.43 20.05 0.11
CA PRO A 49 -8.54 20.81 0.64
C PRO A 49 -9.82 19.97 0.60
N ASP A 50 -10.68 20.16 1.58
CA ASP A 50 -11.97 19.49 1.57
C ASP A 50 -12.83 20.00 0.43
N SER A 51 -13.44 19.06 -0.28
CA SER A 51 -14.35 19.36 -1.37
C SER A 51 -15.69 19.78 -0.82
N SER A 52 -16.16 20.96 -1.20
CA SER A 52 -17.52 21.44 -0.90
C SER A 52 -18.61 20.45 -1.36
N LEU A 53 -18.42 19.78 -2.50
CA LEU A 53 -19.32 18.72 -2.99
C LEU A 53 -19.44 17.57 -1.97
N LEU A 54 -18.33 16.97 -1.55
CA LEU A 54 -18.35 15.87 -0.59
C LEU A 54 -18.89 16.33 0.77
N ASP A 55 -18.46 17.48 1.25
CA ASP A 55 -18.95 18.04 2.50
C ASP A 55 -20.49 18.17 2.47
N SER A 56 -21.03 18.78 1.40
CA SER A 56 -22.48 18.92 1.22
C SER A 56 -23.19 17.56 1.16
N LEU A 57 -22.69 16.62 0.36
CA LEU A 57 -23.28 15.29 0.20
C LEU A 57 -23.31 14.51 1.51
N LEU A 58 -22.23 14.55 2.31
CA LEU A 58 -22.16 13.86 3.59
C LEU A 58 -23.20 14.39 4.58
N HIS A 59 -23.44 15.70 4.58
CA HIS A 59 -24.44 16.34 5.44
C HIS A 59 -25.90 16.09 4.99
N THR A 60 -26.14 15.55 3.79
CA THR A 60 -27.50 15.18 3.36
C THR A 60 -28.05 13.94 4.06
N ASN A 61 -27.19 13.12 4.68
CA ASN A 61 -27.61 11.87 5.32
C ASN A 61 -27.52 11.99 6.86
N PRO A 62 -28.66 12.08 7.58
CA PRO A 62 -28.67 12.19 9.04
C PRO A 62 -27.96 11.04 9.76
N ALA A 63 -27.86 9.85 9.15
CA ALA A 63 -27.14 8.71 9.73
C ALA A 63 -25.63 9.00 9.89
N LEU A 64 -25.08 9.94 9.12
CA LEU A 64 -23.66 10.33 9.19
C LEU A 64 -23.41 11.44 10.22
N ALA A 65 -24.43 12.13 10.73
CA ALA A 65 -24.28 13.30 11.59
C ALA A 65 -23.37 13.03 12.81
N ARG A 66 -23.48 11.85 13.43
CA ARG A 66 -22.62 11.44 14.56
C ARG A 66 -21.16 11.34 14.16
N VAL A 67 -20.86 10.80 12.98
CA VAL A 67 -19.50 10.63 12.47
C VAL A 67 -18.89 11.98 12.14
N LEU A 68 -19.65 12.82 11.43
CA LEU A 68 -19.21 14.14 10.96
C LEU A 68 -18.96 15.11 12.13
N SER A 69 -19.80 15.06 13.17
CA SER A 69 -19.64 15.91 14.38
C SER A 69 -18.49 15.48 15.31
N HIS A 70 -17.86 14.32 15.10
CA HIS A 70 -16.78 13.82 15.95
C HIS A 70 -15.54 13.41 15.13
N PRO A 71 -14.94 14.32 14.36
CA PRO A 71 -13.90 14.00 13.39
C PRO A 71 -12.62 13.42 14.04
N THR A 72 -12.29 13.85 15.26
CA THR A 72 -11.14 13.33 16.01
C THR A 72 -11.32 11.88 16.46
N THR A 73 -12.57 11.45 16.64
CA THR A 73 -12.92 10.09 17.09
C THR A 73 -12.99 9.13 15.92
N TYR A 74 -13.71 9.50 14.85
CA TYR A 74 -13.94 8.61 13.72
C TYR A 74 -12.87 8.70 12.65
N GLN A 75 -12.19 9.84 12.53
CA GLN A 75 -11.06 10.03 11.62
C GLN A 75 -11.39 9.63 10.17
N LEU A 76 -12.65 9.89 9.76
CA LEU A 76 -13.14 9.57 8.43
C LEU A 76 -12.31 10.35 7.40
N GLN A 77 -11.77 9.64 6.42
CA GLN A 77 -11.15 10.23 5.24
C GLN A 77 -11.82 9.65 4.00
N LEU A 78 -12.07 10.47 2.99
CA LEU A 78 -12.67 10.04 1.73
C LEU A 78 -11.92 10.63 0.55
N ILE A 79 -11.84 9.82 -0.51
CA ILE A 79 -11.50 10.25 -1.86
C ILE A 79 -12.62 9.76 -2.77
N TYR A 80 -13.31 10.69 -3.41
CA TYR A 80 -14.21 10.40 -4.51
C TYR A 80 -13.55 10.90 -5.79
N THR A 81 -13.40 10.01 -6.77
CA THR A 81 -12.84 10.35 -8.07
C THR A 81 -13.95 10.32 -9.09
N GLN A 82 -14.39 11.48 -9.55
CA GLN A 82 -15.24 11.59 -10.73
C GLN A 82 -14.39 11.29 -11.97
N ILE A 83 -14.93 10.46 -12.86
CA ILE A 83 -14.25 10.04 -14.10
C ILE A 83 -15.16 10.40 -15.26
N ASP A 84 -14.81 11.45 -15.97
CA ASP A 84 -15.49 11.89 -17.19
C ASP A 84 -14.73 11.39 -18.40
N ARG A 85 -15.42 11.04 -19.48
CA ARG A 85 -14.77 10.65 -20.73
C ARG A 85 -15.07 11.67 -21.80
N ASP A 86 -14.04 12.09 -22.52
CA ASP A 86 -14.24 12.97 -23.67
C ASP A 86 -14.79 12.21 -24.89
N ALA A 87 -14.97 12.93 -26.00
CA ALA A 87 -15.48 12.38 -27.26
C ALA A 87 -14.58 11.28 -27.86
N GLN A 88 -13.31 11.18 -27.43
CA GLN A 88 -12.36 10.14 -27.83
C GLN A 88 -12.27 9.01 -26.78
N ASN A 89 -13.18 8.99 -25.80
CA ASN A 89 -13.25 8.01 -24.71
C ASN A 89 -12.05 8.07 -23.75
N VAL A 90 -11.25 9.15 -23.77
CA VAL A 90 -10.11 9.36 -22.87
C VAL A 90 -10.65 9.81 -21.50
N PRO A 91 -10.24 9.14 -20.40
CA PRO A 91 -10.74 9.48 -19.07
C PRO A 91 -10.03 10.72 -18.50
N HIS A 92 -10.82 11.63 -17.95
CA HIS A 92 -10.42 12.81 -17.18
C HIS A 92 -10.86 12.62 -15.73
N PHE A 93 -10.00 12.95 -14.78
CA PHE A 93 -10.20 12.65 -13.37
C PHE A 93 -10.33 13.92 -12.55
N THR A 94 -11.45 14.07 -11.83
CA THR A 94 -11.65 15.12 -10.83
C THR A 94 -11.70 14.49 -9.46
N GLN A 95 -10.74 14.83 -8.59
CA GLN A 95 -10.68 14.31 -7.23
C GLN A 95 -11.36 15.26 -6.25
N HIS A 96 -12.28 14.69 -5.47
CA HIS A 96 -12.92 15.32 -4.33
C HIS A 96 -12.44 14.62 -3.06
N THR A 97 -11.96 15.38 -2.09
CA THR A 97 -11.40 14.85 -0.85
C THR A 97 -12.17 15.34 0.37
N TYR A 98 -12.17 14.55 1.44
CA TYR A 98 -12.72 14.94 2.75
C TYR A 98 -11.79 14.44 3.86
N HIS A 99 -11.30 15.36 4.68
CA HIS A 99 -10.31 15.19 5.76
C HIS A 99 -9.07 14.38 5.35
N LEU A 100 -8.68 14.44 4.08
CA LEU A 100 -7.61 13.60 3.57
C LEU A 100 -6.27 14.02 4.18
N ASN A 101 -5.66 13.10 4.93
CA ASN A 101 -4.38 13.31 5.59
C ASN A 101 -3.48 12.07 5.45
N PRO A 102 -2.56 12.06 4.47
CA PRO A 102 -1.66 10.92 4.25
C PRO A 102 -0.63 10.71 5.36
N ARG A 103 -0.48 11.70 6.27
CA ARG A 103 0.41 11.60 7.45
C ARG A 103 -0.31 11.08 8.69
N GLN A 104 -1.60 10.82 8.60
CA GLN A 104 -2.36 10.15 9.64
C GLN A 104 -2.45 8.66 9.35
N TYR A 105 -2.25 7.83 10.36
CA TYR A 105 -2.29 6.39 10.17
C TYR A 105 -3.69 5.93 9.74
N PHE A 106 -3.74 5.33 8.56
CA PHE A 106 -4.90 4.64 8.03
C PHE A 106 -4.54 3.15 7.94
N ASN A 107 -5.25 2.29 8.69
CA ASN A 107 -5.01 0.85 8.60
C ASN A 107 -5.52 0.34 7.24
N PRO A 108 -4.64 -0.05 6.32
CA PRO A 108 -5.08 -0.40 4.97
C PRO A 108 -5.84 -1.73 4.91
N ALA A 109 -5.81 -2.52 5.99
CA ALA A 109 -6.41 -3.84 6.03
C ALA A 109 -6.08 -4.63 4.76
N SER A 110 -7.08 -5.13 4.02
CA SER A 110 -6.90 -5.92 2.81
C SER A 110 -6.55 -5.12 1.55
N LEU A 111 -6.53 -3.78 1.59
CA LEU A 111 -6.19 -2.95 0.43
C LEU A 111 -4.75 -3.15 -0.05
N VAL A 112 -3.86 -3.63 0.84
CA VAL A 112 -2.49 -4.07 0.49
C VAL A 112 -2.44 -5.17 -0.57
N LYS A 113 -3.55 -5.89 -0.80
CA LYS A 113 -3.61 -6.98 -1.78
C LYS A 113 -3.48 -6.46 -3.21
N LEU A 114 -3.97 -5.26 -3.51
CA LEU A 114 -3.90 -4.69 -4.86
C LEU A 114 -2.45 -4.44 -5.32
N PRO A 115 -1.61 -3.67 -4.59
CA PRO A 115 -0.22 -3.51 -4.99
C PRO A 115 0.56 -4.83 -5.01
N VAL A 116 0.28 -5.77 -4.09
CA VAL A 116 0.91 -7.10 -4.11
C VAL A 116 0.53 -7.90 -5.36
N ALA A 117 -0.73 -7.86 -5.80
CA ALA A 117 -1.16 -8.52 -7.04
C ALA A 117 -0.47 -7.92 -8.27
N ILE A 118 -0.47 -6.59 -8.38
CA ILE A 118 0.17 -5.83 -9.46
C ILE A 118 1.66 -6.15 -9.55
N LEU A 119 2.39 -6.04 -8.44
CA LEU A 119 3.84 -6.24 -8.43
C LEU A 119 4.22 -7.73 -8.61
N SER A 120 3.32 -8.66 -8.29
CA SER A 120 3.55 -10.09 -8.58
C SER A 120 3.52 -10.38 -10.08
N LEU A 121 2.64 -9.71 -10.83
CA LEU A 121 2.63 -9.80 -12.30
C LEU A 121 3.89 -9.15 -12.89
N GLU A 122 4.30 -7.99 -12.38
CA GLU A 122 5.57 -7.36 -12.81
C GLU A 122 6.77 -8.29 -12.57
N LYS A 123 6.85 -8.91 -11.38
CA LYS A 123 7.93 -9.85 -11.07
C LYS A 123 7.95 -11.09 -11.97
N LEU A 124 6.79 -11.58 -12.43
CA LEU A 124 6.76 -12.72 -13.36
C LEU A 124 7.52 -12.42 -14.66
N HIS A 125 7.53 -11.17 -15.13
CA HIS A 125 8.26 -10.80 -16.34
C HIS A 125 9.78 -10.85 -16.19
N THR A 126 10.29 -10.95 -14.96
CA THR A 126 11.73 -11.11 -14.71
C THR A 126 12.15 -12.58 -14.62
N LEU A 127 11.22 -13.52 -14.74
CA LEU A 127 11.49 -14.96 -14.68
C LEU A 127 11.74 -15.54 -16.07
N PRO A 128 12.50 -16.64 -16.19
CA PRO A 128 12.77 -17.26 -17.48
C PRO A 128 11.50 -17.83 -18.12
N ILE A 129 11.44 -17.75 -19.46
CA ILE A 129 10.42 -18.43 -20.27
C ILE A 129 10.53 -19.95 -20.04
N PRO A 130 9.41 -20.71 -19.95
CA PRO A 130 8.02 -20.33 -20.23
C PRO A 130 7.20 -19.90 -19.00
N ILE A 131 7.83 -19.49 -17.89
CA ILE A 131 7.12 -19.18 -16.65
C ILE A 131 6.14 -18.02 -16.86
N ASN A 132 4.90 -18.22 -16.44
CA ASN A 132 3.84 -17.22 -16.50
C ASN A 132 2.86 -17.39 -15.32
N ARG A 133 1.80 -16.57 -15.29
CA ARG A 133 0.82 -16.56 -14.18
C ARG A 133 0.07 -17.88 -13.97
N SER A 134 0.06 -18.78 -14.95
CA SER A 134 -0.56 -20.11 -14.88
C SER A 134 0.43 -21.23 -14.53
N THR A 135 1.72 -20.93 -14.43
CA THR A 135 2.75 -21.90 -14.01
C THR A 135 2.60 -22.24 -12.53
N ILE A 136 2.75 -23.52 -12.17
CA ILE A 136 2.62 -23.99 -10.79
C ILE A 136 3.78 -23.45 -9.96
N MET A 137 3.45 -22.81 -8.85
CA MET A 137 4.33 -22.15 -7.88
C MET A 137 4.20 -22.83 -6.52
N SER A 138 5.13 -23.75 -6.24
CA SER A 138 5.27 -24.34 -4.91
C SER A 138 5.94 -23.37 -3.94
N THR A 139 5.64 -23.50 -2.66
CA THR A 139 6.19 -22.69 -1.56
C THR A 139 6.77 -23.64 -0.51
N GLY A 140 8.07 -23.56 -0.23
CA GLY A 140 8.68 -24.32 0.86
C GLY A 140 8.55 -23.60 2.20
N ALA A 141 9.15 -24.14 3.25
CA ALA A 141 9.32 -23.46 4.53
C ALA A 141 10.79 -23.59 4.94
N ALA A 142 11.42 -22.47 5.31
CA ALA A 142 12.81 -22.40 5.71
C ALA A 142 13.01 -21.63 7.04
N TRP A 143 11.91 -21.15 7.65
CA TRP A 143 11.94 -20.41 8.90
C TRP A 143 10.63 -20.55 9.68
N ARG A 144 10.61 -20.13 10.95
CA ARG A 144 9.39 -20.15 11.78
C ARG A 144 8.26 -19.29 11.19
N CYS A 145 7.02 -19.64 11.53
CA CYS A 145 5.79 -19.03 11.03
C CYS A 145 5.50 -19.25 9.53
N GLN A 146 6.38 -19.95 8.80
CA GLN A 146 6.17 -20.28 7.40
C GLN A 146 5.39 -21.59 7.25
N THR A 147 4.51 -21.64 6.25
CA THR A 147 3.78 -22.84 5.84
C THR A 147 4.12 -23.18 4.39
N SER A 148 4.22 -24.47 4.06
CA SER A 148 4.49 -24.93 2.71
C SER A 148 3.22 -25.12 1.88
N VAL A 149 3.38 -25.05 0.56
CA VAL A 149 2.40 -25.48 -0.45
C VAL A 149 3.17 -26.32 -1.46
N PRO A 150 2.94 -27.64 -1.51
CA PRO A 150 3.67 -28.51 -2.43
C PRO A 150 3.29 -28.22 -3.88
N PHE A 151 4.06 -28.78 -4.81
CA PHE A 151 3.72 -28.80 -6.23
C PHE A 151 2.41 -29.56 -6.49
N ALA A 152 2.17 -30.65 -5.76
CA ALA A 152 1.02 -31.53 -5.98
C ALA A 152 -0.30 -30.80 -5.71
N ALA A 153 -1.11 -30.66 -6.75
CA ALA A 153 -2.52 -30.27 -6.65
C ALA A 153 -3.40 -31.44 -7.15
N PRO A 154 -4.59 -31.68 -6.56
CA PRO A 154 -5.44 -32.84 -6.90
C PRO A 154 -5.87 -32.89 -8.37
N ALA A 155 -6.27 -34.09 -8.83
CA ALA A 155 -6.52 -34.43 -10.23
C ALA A 155 -7.71 -33.72 -10.92
N ASP A 156 -8.52 -32.94 -10.19
CA ASP A 156 -9.83 -32.43 -10.63
C ASP A 156 -10.10 -30.93 -10.35
N SER A 157 -9.14 -30.07 -10.68
CA SER A 157 -9.31 -28.61 -11.00
C SER A 157 -9.31 -27.53 -9.86
N ASN A 158 -9.00 -26.28 -10.29
CA ASN A 158 -9.08 -24.94 -9.68
C ASN A 158 -8.41 -24.65 -8.32
N ARG A 159 -7.46 -25.49 -7.87
CA ARG A 159 -6.60 -25.21 -6.70
C ARG A 159 -5.10 -25.28 -6.99
N LEU A 160 -4.72 -25.10 -8.26
CA LEU A 160 -3.32 -24.97 -8.62
C LEU A 160 -2.73 -23.74 -7.93
N ALA A 161 -1.59 -23.94 -7.26
CA ALA A 161 -0.82 -22.93 -6.58
C ALA A 161 -0.13 -22.03 -7.61
N THR A 162 -0.86 -21.18 -8.33
CA THR A 162 -0.30 -20.29 -9.37
C THR A 162 -0.44 -18.84 -8.96
N VAL A 163 0.45 -17.97 -9.46
CA VAL A 163 0.35 -16.52 -9.21
C VAL A 163 -1.02 -15.98 -9.65
N GLY A 164 -1.49 -16.40 -10.82
CA GLY A 164 -2.80 -16.02 -11.33
C GLY A 164 -3.95 -16.43 -10.39
N ASN A 165 -3.97 -17.67 -9.91
CA ASN A 165 -5.01 -18.11 -8.99
C ASN A 165 -4.95 -17.39 -7.64
N TYR A 166 -3.74 -17.09 -7.12
CA TYR A 166 -3.63 -16.28 -5.91
C TYR A 166 -4.22 -14.87 -6.11
N ILE A 167 -3.95 -14.22 -7.24
CA ILE A 167 -4.53 -12.92 -7.57
C ILE A 167 -6.06 -13.00 -7.65
N LYS A 168 -6.62 -13.99 -8.35
CA LYS A 168 -8.08 -14.21 -8.43
C LYS A 168 -8.70 -14.31 -7.03
N ARG A 169 -8.13 -15.15 -6.17
CA ARG A 169 -8.62 -15.36 -4.78
C ARG A 169 -8.52 -14.07 -3.95
N MET A 170 -7.49 -13.27 -4.15
CA MET A 170 -7.32 -11.97 -3.48
C MET A 170 -8.37 -10.95 -3.93
N LEU A 171 -8.65 -10.85 -5.23
CA LEU A 171 -9.55 -9.83 -5.78
C LEU A 171 -11.04 -10.20 -5.64
N LEU A 172 -11.39 -11.48 -5.74
CA LEU A 172 -12.79 -11.94 -5.66
C LEU A 172 -13.31 -12.05 -4.23
N VAL A 173 -12.50 -12.59 -3.30
CA VAL A 173 -12.97 -12.91 -1.94
C VAL A 173 -12.03 -12.45 -0.83
N SER A 174 -11.03 -11.64 -1.17
CA SER A 174 -10.05 -11.11 -0.22
C SER A 174 -9.27 -12.20 0.54
N ASP A 175 -8.89 -13.27 -0.15
CA ASP A 175 -8.20 -14.41 0.45
C ASP A 175 -6.83 -14.03 1.07
N ASN A 176 -6.69 -14.28 2.37
CA ASN A 176 -5.49 -13.96 3.14
C ASN A 176 -4.33 -14.92 2.88
N LEU A 177 -4.61 -16.20 2.61
CA LEU A 177 -3.57 -17.19 2.31
C LEU A 177 -2.93 -16.87 0.96
N ALA A 178 -3.75 -16.56 -0.05
CA ALA A 178 -3.28 -16.15 -1.36
C ALA A 178 -2.38 -14.90 -1.29
N TYR A 179 -2.78 -13.90 -0.51
CA TYR A 179 -1.93 -12.73 -0.24
C TYR A 179 -0.60 -13.12 0.41
N ASN A 180 -0.61 -14.01 1.40
CA ASN A 180 0.63 -14.45 2.07
C ASN A 180 1.60 -15.09 1.08
N ARG A 181 1.10 -15.93 0.16
CA ARG A 181 1.92 -16.58 -0.88
C ARG A 181 2.55 -15.57 -1.83
N LEU A 182 1.82 -14.54 -2.25
CA LEU A 182 2.38 -13.50 -3.12
C LEU A 182 3.32 -12.53 -2.38
N TYR A 183 3.05 -12.23 -1.11
CA TYR A 183 3.98 -11.51 -0.26
C TYR A 183 5.32 -12.27 -0.13
N GLU A 184 5.26 -13.59 0.06
CA GLU A 184 6.43 -14.46 0.14
C GLU A 184 7.17 -14.56 -1.20
N PHE A 185 6.42 -14.69 -2.30
CA PHE A 185 6.98 -14.67 -3.65
C PHE A 185 7.74 -13.39 -3.91
N LEU A 186 7.16 -12.21 -3.63
CA LEU A 186 7.81 -10.92 -3.86
C LEU A 186 9.05 -10.73 -2.97
N GLY A 187 8.98 -11.14 -1.71
CA GLY A 187 9.97 -10.82 -0.69
C GLY A 187 9.70 -9.43 -0.08
N GLN A 188 9.90 -9.27 1.23
CA GLN A 188 9.58 -8.01 1.92
C GLN A 188 10.43 -6.83 1.41
N LYS A 189 11.74 -7.01 1.26
CA LYS A 189 12.64 -5.94 0.81
C LYS A 189 12.35 -5.54 -0.65
N PRO A 190 12.32 -6.45 -1.64
CA PRO A 190 11.99 -6.09 -3.02
C PRO A 190 10.63 -5.40 -3.15
N LEU A 191 9.60 -5.90 -2.46
CA LEU A 191 8.27 -5.29 -2.45
C LEU A 191 8.33 -3.81 -2.03
N ASN A 192 8.91 -3.51 -0.87
CA ASN A 192 8.95 -2.13 -0.36
C ASN A 192 9.88 -1.23 -1.18
N ASN A 193 11.01 -1.75 -1.66
CA ASN A 193 11.89 -1.01 -2.56
C ASN A 193 11.16 -0.62 -3.85
N ARG A 194 10.36 -1.54 -4.41
CA ARG A 194 9.62 -1.26 -5.63
C ARG A 194 8.53 -0.22 -5.43
N LEU A 195 7.83 -0.24 -4.28
CA LEU A 195 6.88 0.82 -3.91
C LEU A 195 7.56 2.19 -3.85
N GLN A 196 8.75 2.29 -3.27
CA GLN A 196 9.53 3.54 -3.22
C GLN A 196 9.96 4.00 -4.62
N GLN A 197 10.44 3.08 -5.46
CA GLN A 197 10.85 3.39 -6.85
C GLN A 197 9.68 3.89 -7.70
N LEU A 198 8.46 3.43 -7.43
CA LEU A 198 7.24 3.90 -8.09
C LEU A 198 6.73 5.25 -7.55
N GLY A 199 7.40 5.83 -6.55
CA GLY A 199 7.06 7.12 -5.98
C GLY A 199 6.08 7.08 -4.81
N TYR A 200 5.99 5.95 -4.09
CA TYR A 200 5.13 5.78 -2.91
C TYR A 200 5.95 5.64 -1.61
N PRO A 201 6.68 6.69 -1.17
CA PRO A 201 7.54 6.61 0.03
C PRO A 201 6.75 6.47 1.34
N GLY A 202 5.47 6.85 1.35
CA GLY A 202 4.55 6.62 2.46
C GLY A 202 4.02 5.19 2.54
N SER A 203 4.20 4.39 1.48
CA SER A 203 3.72 3.01 1.44
C SER A 203 4.71 2.02 2.01
N ARG A 204 4.20 1.09 2.80
CA ARG A 204 4.95 0.04 3.49
C ARG A 204 4.09 -1.21 3.70
N ILE A 205 4.52 -2.33 3.11
CA ILE A 205 3.87 -3.64 3.26
C ILE A 205 4.86 -4.62 3.88
N VAL A 206 4.66 -4.92 5.16
CA VAL A 206 5.65 -5.59 6.02
C VAL A 206 5.12 -6.81 6.75
N ARG A 207 3.84 -7.16 6.60
CA ARG A 207 3.26 -8.33 7.27
C ARG A 207 2.37 -9.18 6.39
N ARG A 208 2.43 -10.48 6.68
CA ARG A 208 1.42 -11.49 6.31
C ARG A 208 0.14 -11.28 7.11
N PHE A 209 -0.99 -11.76 6.59
CA PHE A 209 -2.18 -12.06 7.38
C PHE A 209 -2.01 -13.43 8.05
N ALA A 210 -1.08 -13.49 8.99
CA ALA A 210 -0.74 -14.67 9.80
C ALA A 210 -0.19 -14.18 11.15
N PRO A 211 -0.24 -15.01 12.22
CA PRO A 211 0.29 -14.65 13.54
C PRO A 211 1.83 -14.69 13.58
N CYS A 212 2.48 -14.00 12.63
CA CYS A 212 3.93 -13.85 12.57
C CYS A 212 4.36 -12.55 13.24
N ASP A 213 5.39 -12.59 14.06
CA ASP A 213 6.02 -11.38 14.58
C ASP A 213 6.82 -10.61 13.50
N THR A 214 7.27 -9.41 13.85
CA THR A 214 8.02 -8.54 12.94
C THR A 214 9.24 -9.24 12.34
N ALA A 215 9.97 -10.04 13.14
CA ALA A 215 11.16 -10.74 12.66
C ALA A 215 10.78 -11.84 11.65
N ALA A 216 9.79 -12.67 11.96
CA ALA A 216 9.33 -13.74 11.08
C ALA A 216 8.75 -13.21 9.75
N ASN A 217 8.17 -12.01 9.73
CA ASN A 217 7.69 -11.39 8.49
C ASN A 217 8.81 -10.92 7.55
N ARG A 218 10.06 -10.76 8.03
CA ARG A 218 11.22 -10.43 7.20
C ARG A 218 11.81 -11.64 6.47
N HIS A 219 11.54 -12.84 6.95
CA HIS A 219 11.95 -14.10 6.32
C HIS A 219 10.84 -14.58 5.38
N THR A 220 11.05 -14.54 4.07
CA THR A 220 10.12 -15.09 3.08
C THR A 220 10.57 -16.45 2.58
N ASN A 221 9.59 -17.24 2.18
CA ASN A 221 9.73 -18.66 1.87
C ASN A 221 10.59 -18.88 0.61
N PRO A 222 11.26 -20.04 0.47
CA PRO A 222 11.76 -20.47 -0.82
C PRO A 222 10.57 -20.81 -1.74
N ILE A 223 10.71 -20.48 -3.02
CA ILE A 223 9.67 -20.68 -4.05
C ILE A 223 10.27 -21.49 -5.20
N ALA A 224 9.48 -22.38 -5.79
CA ALA A 224 9.87 -23.05 -7.03
C ALA A 224 8.71 -23.11 -8.01
N PHE A 225 9.00 -22.84 -9.28
CA PHE A 225 8.06 -22.96 -10.38
C PHE A 225 8.29 -24.29 -11.11
N HIS A 226 7.20 -24.93 -11.52
CA HIS A 226 7.23 -26.27 -12.09
C HIS A 226 6.41 -26.39 -13.37
N THR A 227 6.78 -27.34 -14.23
CA THR A 227 5.93 -27.84 -15.30
C THR A 227 4.71 -28.59 -14.74
N LEU A 228 3.76 -28.97 -15.60
CA LEU A 228 2.62 -29.80 -15.19
C LEU A 228 3.05 -31.22 -14.75
N THR A 229 4.21 -31.70 -15.21
CA THR A 229 4.79 -33.01 -14.85
C THR A 229 5.61 -32.97 -13.57
N GLY A 230 5.91 -31.78 -13.03
CA GLY A 230 6.65 -31.60 -11.78
C GLY A 230 8.13 -31.22 -11.94
N ASP A 231 8.61 -31.03 -13.17
CA ASP A 231 9.98 -30.59 -13.42
C ASP A 231 10.16 -29.14 -12.97
N THR A 232 11.23 -28.87 -12.22
CA THR A 232 11.50 -27.52 -11.74
C THR A 232 12.05 -26.64 -12.86
N LEU A 233 11.31 -25.56 -13.17
CA LEU A 233 11.69 -24.54 -14.15
C LEU A 233 12.54 -23.42 -13.53
N TYR A 234 12.30 -23.09 -12.27
CA TYR A 234 13.00 -22.01 -11.58
C TYR A 234 12.91 -22.19 -10.06
N LYS A 235 13.97 -21.76 -9.35
CA LYS A 235 14.02 -21.72 -7.89
C LYS A 235 14.38 -20.32 -7.43
N GLN A 236 13.63 -19.83 -6.46
CA GLN A 236 13.97 -18.70 -5.62
C GLN A 236 14.32 -19.22 -4.22
N PRO A 237 15.52 -18.94 -3.69
CA PRO A 237 15.85 -19.30 -2.31
C PRO A 237 15.00 -18.50 -1.32
N ALA A 238 14.96 -18.96 -0.06
CA ALA A 238 14.40 -18.16 1.03
C ALA A 238 15.12 -16.80 1.10
N GLN A 239 14.38 -15.74 1.39
CA GLN A 239 14.94 -14.39 1.44
C GLN A 239 14.78 -13.78 2.83
N LEU A 240 15.74 -12.96 3.22
CA LEU A 240 15.71 -12.16 4.44
C LEU A 240 15.79 -10.69 4.07
N ASN A 241 14.89 -9.88 4.62
CA ASN A 241 15.15 -8.45 4.75
C ASN A 241 16.04 -8.21 5.99
N PRO A 242 17.34 -7.86 5.82
CA PRO A 242 18.23 -7.67 6.96
C PRO A 242 17.84 -6.45 7.81
N HIS A 243 17.09 -5.51 7.24
CA HIS A 243 16.62 -4.31 7.92
C HIS A 243 15.16 -4.47 8.35
N THR A 244 14.79 -3.82 9.44
CA THR A 244 13.39 -3.68 9.84
C THR A 244 12.87 -2.38 9.23
N PRO A 245 11.93 -2.43 8.25
CA PRO A 245 11.44 -1.21 7.62
C PRO A 245 10.78 -0.28 8.64
N ALA A 246 11.32 0.93 8.78
CA ALA A 246 10.79 1.93 9.69
C ALA A 246 9.38 2.38 9.27
N SER A 247 8.59 2.84 10.24
CA SER A 247 7.29 3.45 9.93
C SER A 247 7.52 4.81 9.27
N PRO A 248 6.90 5.10 8.11
CA PRO A 248 7.00 6.42 7.50
C PRO A 248 6.35 7.52 8.36
N LEU A 249 5.55 7.14 9.36
CA LEU A 249 4.88 8.05 10.30
C LEU A 249 5.58 8.11 11.67
N GLY A 250 6.69 7.40 11.87
CA GLY A 250 7.26 7.20 13.21
C GLY A 250 6.37 6.32 14.11
N PRO A 251 6.46 6.47 15.43
CA PRO A 251 5.61 5.76 16.38
C PRO A 251 4.12 6.07 16.17
N VAL A 252 3.29 5.02 16.09
CA VAL A 252 1.84 5.14 15.87
C VAL A 252 1.09 4.42 16.97
N PHE A 253 0.30 5.18 17.75
CA PHE A 253 -0.55 4.68 18.82
C PHE A 253 -1.98 5.14 18.58
N VAL A 254 -2.93 4.20 18.52
CA VAL A 254 -4.32 4.50 18.16
C VAL A 254 -5.29 3.94 19.19
N GLY A 255 -6.33 4.72 19.49
CA GLY A 255 -7.39 4.35 20.42
C GLY A 255 -6.96 4.46 21.89
N ARG A 256 -7.84 3.99 22.78
CA ARG A 256 -7.62 3.99 24.24
C ARG A 256 -7.52 2.59 24.84
N ALA A 257 -7.94 1.59 24.09
CA ALA A 257 -7.92 0.19 24.46
C ALA A 257 -7.99 -0.69 23.21
N TYR A 258 -7.61 -1.96 23.34
CA TYR A 258 -7.78 -2.98 22.31
C TYR A 258 -8.12 -4.33 22.91
N LYS A 259 -8.75 -5.20 22.11
CA LYS A 259 -9.19 -6.53 22.55
C LYS A 259 -8.22 -7.61 22.06
N VAL A 260 -7.80 -8.49 22.96
CA VAL A 260 -7.02 -9.71 22.66
C VAL A 260 -7.79 -10.90 23.23
N GLY A 261 -8.29 -11.77 22.34
CA GLY A 261 -9.21 -12.83 22.77
C GLY A 261 -10.45 -12.23 23.43
N ASN A 262 -10.71 -12.59 24.70
CA ASN A 262 -11.80 -12.02 25.49
C ASN A 262 -11.37 -10.87 26.41
N THR A 263 -10.08 -10.53 26.44
CA THR A 263 -9.53 -9.52 27.34
C THR A 263 -9.45 -8.16 26.67
N ILE A 264 -9.84 -7.10 27.38
CA ILE A 264 -9.62 -5.71 26.97
C ILE A 264 -8.36 -5.19 27.65
N ILE A 265 -7.42 -4.68 26.86
CA ILE A 265 -6.19 -4.06 27.32
C ILE A 265 -6.37 -2.54 27.23
N HIS A 266 -6.38 -1.85 28.36
CA HIS A 266 -6.69 -0.43 28.49
C HIS A 266 -5.49 0.49 28.18
N GLN A 267 -4.94 0.37 26.97
CA GLN A 267 -3.94 1.30 26.44
C GLN A 267 -4.09 1.43 24.92
N PRO A 268 -3.53 2.48 24.29
CA PRO A 268 -3.50 2.58 22.83
C PRO A 268 -2.84 1.37 22.16
N TYR A 269 -3.36 0.93 21.02
CA TYR A 269 -2.72 -0.12 20.24
C TYR A 269 -1.51 0.46 19.50
N ASN A 270 -0.37 -0.25 19.53
CA ASN A 270 0.84 0.14 18.83
C ASN A 270 0.81 -0.36 17.37
N PHE A 271 0.57 0.53 16.42
CA PHE A 271 0.58 0.26 14.98
C PHE A 271 1.93 0.53 14.30
N THR A 272 2.98 0.88 15.06
CA THR A 272 4.31 1.25 14.51
C THR A 272 4.91 0.17 13.59
N THR A 273 4.61 -1.10 13.82
CA THR A 273 5.11 -2.24 13.03
C THR A 273 4.12 -2.75 11.98
N ALA A 274 2.94 -2.12 11.85
CA ALA A 274 1.91 -2.53 10.91
C ALA A 274 2.18 -2.05 9.48
N ASN A 275 1.44 -2.60 8.51
CA ASN A 275 1.41 -2.03 7.15
C ASN A 275 0.96 -0.56 7.22
N ASN A 276 1.54 0.28 6.36
CA ASN A 276 1.09 1.65 6.10
C ASN A 276 0.83 1.78 4.61
N LEU A 277 -0.36 2.18 4.22
CA LEU A 277 -0.67 2.41 2.81
C LEU A 277 -1.72 3.53 2.81
N PRO A 278 -1.29 4.80 2.65
CA PRO A 278 -2.16 5.95 2.68
C PRO A 278 -3.25 5.89 1.61
N LEU A 279 -4.41 6.50 1.87
CA LEU A 279 -5.54 6.47 0.95
C LEU A 279 -5.23 6.99 -0.47
N PRO A 280 -4.40 8.03 -0.68
CA PRO A 280 -4.00 8.44 -2.03
C PRO A 280 -3.17 7.38 -2.76
N ASP A 281 -2.28 6.70 -2.05
CA ASP A 281 -1.45 5.65 -2.63
C ASP A 281 -2.33 4.47 -3.10
N ILE A 282 -3.33 4.08 -2.29
CA ILE A 282 -4.33 3.05 -2.67
C ILE A 282 -5.08 3.48 -3.93
N THR A 283 -5.53 4.74 -3.95
CA THR A 283 -6.28 5.31 -5.08
C THR A 283 -5.43 5.32 -6.35
N ALA A 284 -4.15 5.67 -6.24
CA ALA A 284 -3.20 5.62 -7.34
C ALA A 284 -2.98 4.19 -7.86
N PHE A 285 -2.83 3.19 -6.98
CA PHE A 285 -2.74 1.78 -7.42
C PHE A 285 -4.02 1.28 -8.10
N LEU A 286 -5.20 1.73 -7.66
CA LEU A 286 -6.46 1.43 -8.33
C LEU A 286 -6.53 2.09 -9.71
N GLN A 287 -6.13 3.37 -9.82
CA GLN A 287 -6.03 4.06 -11.11
C GLN A 287 -5.01 3.38 -12.04
N ILE A 288 -3.86 2.94 -11.54
CA ILE A 288 -2.87 2.16 -12.33
C ILE A 288 -3.52 0.89 -12.91
N ALA A 289 -4.29 0.15 -12.11
CA ALA A 289 -4.90 -1.10 -12.57
C ALA A 289 -6.00 -0.86 -13.61
N LEU A 290 -6.78 0.22 -13.47
CA LEU A 290 -7.94 0.49 -14.30
C LEU A 290 -7.61 1.33 -15.55
N PHE A 291 -6.74 2.32 -15.41
CA PHE A 291 -6.43 3.37 -16.38
C PHE A 291 -4.91 3.64 -16.46
N PRO A 292 -4.08 2.64 -16.81
CA PRO A 292 -2.63 2.80 -16.80
C PRO A 292 -2.14 3.91 -17.75
N GLU A 293 -2.87 4.21 -18.82
CA GLU A 293 -2.51 5.27 -19.76
C GLU A 293 -2.58 6.67 -19.14
N ALA A 294 -3.38 6.86 -18.09
CA ALA A 294 -3.50 8.12 -17.35
C ALA A 294 -2.34 8.36 -16.36
N ILE A 295 -1.46 7.38 -16.17
CA ILE A 295 -0.35 7.44 -15.22
C ILE A 295 0.98 7.57 -15.98
N PRO A 296 1.89 8.49 -15.58
CA PRO A 296 3.20 8.62 -16.21
C PRO A 296 3.97 7.30 -16.22
N ALA A 297 4.63 6.98 -17.34
CA ALA A 297 5.34 5.71 -17.54
C ALA A 297 6.30 5.34 -16.40
N THR A 298 7.01 6.33 -15.85
CA THR A 298 7.97 6.16 -14.76
C THR A 298 7.34 5.76 -13.42
N LYS A 299 6.05 6.03 -13.24
CA LYS A 299 5.26 5.66 -12.04
C LYS A 299 4.43 4.40 -12.23
N ARG A 300 4.59 3.70 -13.36
CA ARG A 300 3.86 2.46 -13.67
C ARG A 300 4.73 1.24 -13.40
N PRO A 301 4.13 0.16 -12.87
CA PRO A 301 4.71 -1.16 -12.95
C PRO A 301 4.82 -1.62 -14.42
N GLN A 302 5.83 -2.42 -14.73
CA GLN A 302 6.09 -2.98 -16.05
C GLN A 302 5.14 -4.16 -16.34
N LEU A 303 3.89 -3.84 -16.62
CA LEU A 303 2.84 -4.79 -16.98
C LEU A 303 2.50 -4.76 -18.46
N THR A 304 2.10 -5.90 -19.01
CA THR A 304 1.57 -5.99 -20.38
C THR A 304 0.10 -5.60 -20.43
N ALA A 305 -0.43 -5.36 -21.64
CA ALA A 305 -1.86 -5.16 -21.84
C ALA A 305 -2.72 -6.34 -21.32
N ILE A 306 -2.18 -7.57 -21.42
CA ILE A 306 -2.87 -8.79 -20.95
C ILE A 306 -2.96 -8.79 -19.41
N ASP A 307 -1.93 -8.30 -18.71
CA ASP A 307 -1.95 -8.22 -17.25
C ASP A 307 -2.95 -7.18 -16.74
N TYR A 308 -3.01 -6.02 -17.38
CA TYR A 308 -4.02 -5.01 -17.06
C TYR A 308 -5.44 -5.52 -17.35
N ALA A 309 -5.66 -6.21 -18.47
CA ALA A 309 -6.94 -6.85 -18.77
C ALA A 309 -7.32 -7.88 -17.70
N PHE A 310 -6.36 -8.70 -17.26
CA PHE A 310 -6.55 -9.68 -16.19
C PHE A 310 -6.91 -9.03 -14.85
N LEU A 311 -6.22 -7.96 -14.46
CA LEU A 311 -6.53 -7.21 -13.24
C LEU A 311 -7.93 -6.58 -13.31
N ARG A 312 -8.26 -5.89 -14.40
CA ARG A 312 -9.59 -5.28 -14.61
C ARG A 312 -10.71 -6.31 -14.54
N GLN A 313 -10.52 -7.45 -15.20
CA GLN A 313 -11.50 -8.54 -15.18
C GLN A 313 -11.81 -8.97 -13.74
N TYR A 314 -10.80 -9.28 -12.93
CA TYR A 314 -11.03 -9.80 -11.57
C TYR A 314 -11.32 -8.72 -10.52
N LEU A 315 -11.06 -7.44 -10.79
CA LEU A 315 -11.60 -6.33 -10.01
C LEU A 315 -13.11 -6.13 -10.25
N HIS A 316 -13.57 -6.38 -11.47
CA HIS A 316 -14.97 -6.23 -11.85
C HIS A 316 -15.84 -7.42 -11.41
N LEU A 317 -15.38 -8.65 -11.70
CA LEU A 317 -16.17 -9.87 -11.51
C LEU A 317 -16.67 -10.04 -10.07
N THR A 318 -17.81 -10.71 -9.95
CA THR A 318 -18.33 -11.22 -8.68
C THR A 318 -17.84 -12.65 -8.47
N PRO A 319 -17.88 -13.17 -7.23
CA PRO A 319 -17.51 -14.57 -6.98
C PRO A 319 -18.25 -15.58 -7.86
N HIS A 320 -19.58 -15.45 -8.02
CA HIS A 320 -20.35 -16.41 -8.83
C HIS A 320 -20.11 -16.27 -10.34
N VAL A 321 -19.96 -15.04 -10.87
CA VAL A 321 -19.68 -14.79 -12.29
C VAL A 321 -18.23 -15.15 -12.64
N SER A 322 -17.35 -15.35 -11.66
CA SER A 322 -15.94 -15.70 -11.91
C SER A 322 -15.72 -17.11 -12.48
N HIS A 323 -16.76 -17.97 -12.45
CA HIS A 323 -16.69 -19.40 -12.77
C HIS A 323 -15.61 -20.17 -11.99
N PHE A 324 -15.14 -19.60 -10.88
CA PHE A 324 -14.20 -20.28 -10.01
C PHE A 324 -14.97 -21.21 -9.08
N THR A 325 -14.88 -22.52 -9.34
CA THR A 325 -15.64 -23.58 -8.65
C THR A 325 -15.68 -23.43 -7.12
N PRO A 326 -14.56 -23.08 -6.42
CA PRO A 326 -14.60 -22.87 -4.98
C PRO A 326 -15.57 -21.78 -4.50
N TYR A 327 -15.97 -20.86 -5.39
CA TYR A 327 -16.81 -19.71 -5.11
C TYR A 327 -18.23 -19.83 -5.66
N ALA A 328 -18.62 -21.00 -6.18
CA ALA A 328 -20.00 -21.26 -6.60
C ALA A 328 -21.00 -21.37 -5.43
N ALA A 329 -20.50 -21.53 -4.20
CA ALA A 329 -21.34 -21.73 -3.01
C ALA A 329 -22.02 -20.43 -2.55
N PRO A 330 -23.28 -20.46 -2.08
CA PRO A 330 -24.06 -19.28 -1.70
C PRO A 330 -23.43 -18.34 -0.67
N LYS A 331 -22.51 -18.85 0.16
CA LYS A 331 -21.75 -18.02 1.12
C LYS A 331 -20.92 -16.92 0.44
N TYR A 332 -20.61 -17.05 -0.84
CA TYR A 332 -19.88 -16.07 -1.65
C TYR A 332 -20.85 -15.25 -2.53
N PHE A 333 -21.75 -14.51 -1.89
CA PHE A 333 -22.66 -13.60 -2.59
C PHE A 333 -21.92 -12.56 -3.45
N ASP A 334 -22.60 -11.93 -4.42
CA ASP A 334 -21.93 -11.16 -5.47
C ASP A 334 -21.19 -9.91 -4.98
N ALA A 335 -21.69 -9.30 -3.92
CA ALA A 335 -21.04 -8.21 -3.21
C ALA A 335 -20.14 -8.68 -2.06
N TYR A 336 -19.73 -9.94 -2.00
CA TYR A 336 -18.90 -10.46 -0.91
C TYR A 336 -17.61 -9.64 -0.78
N LYS A 337 -17.42 -9.00 0.38
CA LYS A 337 -16.32 -8.07 0.68
C LYS A 337 -16.28 -6.81 -0.19
N LYS A 338 -17.37 -6.48 -0.89
CA LYS A 338 -17.65 -5.18 -1.52
C LYS A 338 -18.67 -4.47 -0.62
N TYR A 339 -18.40 -3.24 -0.20
CA TYR A 339 -19.19 -2.55 0.84
C TYR A 339 -20.02 -1.38 0.30
N LEU A 340 -19.86 -1.05 -0.99
CA LEU A 340 -20.65 -0.08 -1.73
C LEU A 340 -21.16 -0.83 -2.97
N TYR A 341 -22.41 -1.29 -2.94
CA TYR A 341 -23.04 -2.07 -4.01
C TYR A 341 -24.53 -1.74 -4.10
#